data_AF-A0A2V9QG82-F1
#
_entry.id   AF-A0A2V9QG82-F1
#
_cell.length_a   1.000
_cell.length_b   1.000
_cell.length_c   1.000
_cell.angle_alpha   90.00
_cell.angle_beta   90.00
_cell.angle_gamma   90.00
#
_symmetry.space_group_name_H-M   'P 1'
#
loop_
_entity.id
_entity.type
_entity.pdbx_description
1 polymer ?
#
loop_
_entity_poly.entity_id
_entity_poly.type
_entity_poly.pdbx_seq_one_letter_code
_entity_poly.pdbx_strand_id
1 'polypeptide(L)'
;MRIGTSASLAEIRVAFKLRALELEIMSASHAERVKVERAFNILGHPQLRAHYDSLLADSEVPAIFPYGGFGSRFVSGEPSCDRQIFFARRILMFVPEQRRRRFHLPLRNRDFLADKALCRDARRKLEFWLDPACLQVRWDQSWNRWKNLLSSKLEVDGAFVRSSNRKKPGSGRKDVDWETGLPSRISVKLPADFQRDIERARDMYSRFGQYSRALDQIRLCLEHKAIERRVLEKMCSELSIPGDFDIIQISWRPDYDPFFYSELSRDALRVYLFRNEYIFDLESAVVVETPQVGHATYVFAKPRNMIASDIGLHGFCNENIAERLGFVGRVVHGTNPRLWLRNIRQSVCGKAALAAQPTPAKT
;
A
#
# COMPACT_ATOMS: atom_id res chain seq x y z
N MET A 1 -12.77 -13.13 29.18
CA MET A 1 -13.29 -11.82 28.70
C MET A 1 -14.79 -11.93 28.69
N ARG A 2 -15.52 -10.96 29.25
CA ARG A 2 -16.99 -10.92 29.21
C ARG A 2 -17.38 -9.99 28.06
N ILE A 3 -17.86 -10.55 26.96
CA ILE A 3 -18.19 -9.82 25.72
C ILE A 3 -19.40 -10.51 25.10
N GLY A 4 -20.32 -9.70 24.56
CA GLY A 4 -21.47 -10.23 23.81
C GLY A 4 -21.03 -10.92 22.52
N THR A 5 -21.83 -11.85 22.02
CA THR A 5 -21.55 -12.61 20.78
C THR A 5 -21.44 -11.70 19.55
N SER A 6 -22.15 -10.56 19.54
CA SER A 6 -22.15 -9.54 18.49
C SER A 6 -21.10 -8.44 18.66
N ALA A 7 -20.20 -8.53 19.67
CA ALA A 7 -19.22 -7.49 19.94
C ALA A 7 -18.32 -7.24 18.71
N SER A 8 -18.09 -5.97 18.37
CA SER A 8 -17.17 -5.53 17.32
C SER A 8 -15.70 -5.82 17.67
N LEU A 9 -14.82 -5.80 16.66
CA LEU A 9 -13.38 -6.00 16.89
C LEU A 9 -12.78 -4.97 17.87
N ALA A 10 -13.23 -3.71 17.79
CA ALA A 10 -12.80 -2.65 18.69
C ALA A 10 -13.21 -2.93 20.15
N GLU A 11 -14.46 -3.34 20.39
CA GLU A 11 -14.94 -3.69 21.73
C GLU A 11 -14.17 -4.87 22.33
N ILE A 12 -13.91 -5.90 21.52
CA ILE A 12 -13.12 -7.06 21.94
C ILE A 12 -11.69 -6.64 22.29
N ARG A 13 -11.07 -5.74 21.51
CA ARG A 13 -9.73 -5.22 21.82
C ARG A 13 -9.72 -4.43 23.13
N VAL A 14 -10.72 -3.58 23.36
CA VAL A 14 -10.84 -2.81 24.61
C VAL A 14 -11.00 -3.78 25.79
N ALA A 15 -11.88 -4.77 25.68
CA ALA A 15 -12.08 -5.80 26.70
C ALA A 15 -10.79 -6.61 26.97
N PHE A 16 -10.02 -6.93 25.92
CA PHE A 16 -8.71 -7.56 26.06
C PHE A 16 -7.73 -6.67 26.82
N LYS A 17 -7.60 -5.39 26.45
CA LYS A 17 -6.69 -4.44 27.10
C LYS A 17 -7.05 -4.25 28.57
N LEU A 18 -8.33 -4.05 28.89
CA LEU A 18 -8.79 -3.94 30.28
C LEU A 18 -8.47 -5.21 31.08
N ARG A 19 -8.77 -6.39 30.51
CA ARG A 19 -8.49 -7.65 31.20
C ARG A 19 -6.98 -7.89 31.37
N ALA A 20 -6.15 -7.48 30.42
CA ALA A 20 -4.70 -7.57 30.54
C ALA A 20 -4.20 -6.71 31.71
N LEU A 21 -4.67 -5.46 31.81
CA LEU A 21 -4.32 -4.55 32.92
C LEU A 21 -4.79 -5.09 34.27
N GLU A 22 -6.01 -5.62 34.37
CA GLU A 22 -6.50 -6.27 35.59
C GLU A 22 -5.58 -7.42 36.03
N LEU A 23 -5.17 -8.28 35.10
CA LEU A 23 -4.26 -9.40 35.39
C LEU A 23 -2.85 -8.95 35.77
N GLU A 24 -2.40 -7.80 35.25
CA GLU A 24 -1.14 -7.18 35.67
C GLU A 24 -1.24 -6.67 37.11
N ILE A 25 -2.30 -5.92 37.44
CA ILE A 25 -2.55 -5.39 38.79
C ILE A 25 -2.68 -6.54 39.81
N MET A 26 -3.38 -7.60 39.44
CA MET A 26 -3.56 -8.79 40.28
C MET A 26 -2.31 -9.70 40.34
N SER A 27 -1.22 -9.35 39.65
CA SER A 27 -0.02 -10.20 39.54
C SER A 27 -0.34 -11.64 39.11
N ALA A 28 -1.31 -11.80 38.22
CA ALA A 28 -1.81 -13.10 37.79
C ALA A 28 -0.71 -13.93 37.09
N SER A 29 -0.90 -15.25 37.11
CA SER A 29 0.09 -16.20 36.58
C SER A 29 0.32 -16.01 35.07
N HIS A 30 1.50 -16.40 34.59
CA HIS A 30 1.81 -16.38 33.16
C HIS A 30 0.79 -17.18 32.34
N ALA A 31 0.33 -18.32 32.87
CA ALA A 31 -0.65 -19.17 32.21
C ALA A 31 -2.00 -18.45 31.97
N GLU A 32 -2.45 -17.64 32.93
CA GLU A 32 -3.70 -16.87 32.79
C GLU A 32 -3.57 -15.75 31.76
N ARG A 33 -2.44 -15.05 31.74
CA ARG A 33 -2.15 -14.02 30.73
C ARG A 33 -2.13 -14.63 29.32
N VAL A 34 -1.47 -15.78 29.15
CA VAL A 34 -1.43 -16.51 27.88
C VAL A 34 -2.82 -16.98 27.45
N LYS A 35 -3.68 -17.43 28.36
CA LYS A 35 -5.08 -17.81 28.04
C LYS A 35 -5.85 -16.62 27.46
N VAL A 36 -5.72 -15.43 28.06
CA VAL A 36 -6.37 -14.21 27.58
C VAL A 36 -5.81 -13.76 26.23
N GLU A 37 -4.49 -13.80 26.03
CA GLU A 37 -3.86 -13.52 24.73
C GLU A 37 -4.37 -14.47 23.64
N ARG A 38 -4.42 -15.78 23.90
CA ARG A 38 -4.91 -16.77 22.93
C ARG A 38 -6.37 -16.54 22.57
N ALA A 39 -7.21 -16.30 23.56
CA ALA A 39 -8.61 -15.98 23.33
C ALA A 39 -8.76 -14.72 22.45
N PHE A 40 -7.99 -13.67 22.72
CA PHE A 40 -8.04 -12.47 21.89
C PHE A 40 -7.49 -12.69 20.48
N ASN A 41 -6.46 -13.51 20.28
CA ASN A 41 -5.96 -13.81 18.94
C ASN A 41 -6.97 -14.58 18.08
N ILE A 42 -7.76 -15.48 18.67
CA ILE A 42 -8.86 -16.16 17.97
C ILE A 42 -9.98 -15.17 17.63
N LEU A 43 -10.48 -14.44 18.64
CA LEU A 43 -11.62 -13.53 18.47
C LEU A 43 -11.27 -12.28 17.64
N GLY A 44 -10.01 -11.86 17.70
CA GLY A 44 -9.49 -10.68 17.00
C GLY A 44 -9.18 -10.93 15.52
N HIS A 45 -9.14 -12.18 15.08
CA HIS A 45 -8.95 -12.54 13.68
C HIS A 45 -10.30 -12.94 13.06
N PRO A 46 -10.88 -12.15 12.14
CA PRO A 46 -12.25 -12.34 11.67
C PRO A 46 -12.57 -13.76 11.17
N GLN A 47 -11.68 -14.38 10.41
CA GLN A 47 -11.90 -15.75 9.91
C GLN A 47 -11.82 -16.81 11.02
N LEU A 48 -10.93 -16.62 12.02
CA LEU A 48 -10.81 -17.57 13.12
C LEU A 48 -12.02 -17.43 14.05
N ARG A 49 -12.47 -16.20 14.29
CA ARG A 49 -13.69 -15.91 15.03
C ARG A 49 -14.90 -16.53 14.35
N ALA A 50 -15.08 -16.32 13.04
CA ALA A 50 -16.21 -16.90 12.31
C ALA A 50 -16.22 -18.43 12.43
N HIS A 51 -15.06 -19.09 12.29
CA HIS A 51 -14.95 -20.53 12.52
C HIS A 51 -15.23 -20.95 13.97
N TYR A 52 -14.77 -20.18 14.94
CA TYR A 52 -15.05 -20.42 16.35
C TYR A 52 -16.55 -20.30 16.65
N ASP A 53 -17.22 -19.28 16.11
CA ASP A 53 -18.66 -19.09 16.24
C ASP A 53 -19.43 -20.24 15.57
N SER A 54 -18.97 -20.73 14.41
CA SER A 54 -19.54 -21.93 13.78
C SER A 54 -19.39 -23.18 14.63
N LEU A 55 -18.21 -23.42 15.23
CA LEU A 55 -17.97 -24.54 16.14
C LEU A 55 -18.84 -24.50 17.40
N LEU A 56 -19.16 -23.30 17.89
CA LEU A 56 -20.06 -23.13 19.03
C LEU A 56 -21.52 -23.43 18.67
N ALA A 57 -21.92 -23.19 17.41
CA ALA A 57 -23.26 -23.49 16.92
C ALA A 57 -23.44 -24.96 16.52
N ASP A 58 -22.39 -25.57 15.97
CA ASP A 58 -22.39 -26.95 15.49
C ASP A 58 -21.05 -27.62 15.78
N SER A 59 -21.06 -28.66 16.63
CA SER A 59 -19.89 -29.41 17.03
C SER A 59 -19.30 -30.29 15.93
N GLU A 60 -20.07 -30.55 14.86
CA GLU A 60 -19.63 -31.36 13.72
C GLU A 60 -18.80 -30.54 12.72
N VAL A 61 -18.78 -29.20 12.83
CA VAL A 61 -17.93 -28.36 12.01
C VAL A 61 -16.46 -28.74 12.26
N PRO A 62 -15.66 -29.00 11.21
CA PRO A 62 -14.26 -29.35 11.41
C PRO A 62 -13.48 -28.20 12.07
N ALA A 63 -12.85 -28.48 13.21
CA ALA A 63 -12.00 -27.52 13.88
C ALA A 63 -10.76 -27.19 13.04
N ILE A 64 -10.61 -25.91 12.68
CA ILE A 64 -9.39 -25.45 12.02
C ILE A 64 -8.26 -25.26 13.03
N PHE A 65 -7.03 -25.50 12.59
CA PHE A 65 -5.86 -25.29 13.42
C PHE A 65 -5.45 -23.81 13.38
N PRO A 66 -5.71 -23.01 14.45
CA PRO A 66 -5.50 -21.56 14.41
C PRO A 66 -4.02 -21.26 14.25
N TYR A 67 -3.70 -20.35 13.33
CA TYR A 67 -2.31 -19.97 13.02
C TYR A 67 -1.42 -21.18 12.66
N GLY A 68 -2.00 -22.21 12.02
CA GLY A 68 -1.25 -23.35 11.52
C GLY A 68 -0.23 -22.98 10.43
N GLY A 69 0.84 -23.77 10.34
CA GLY A 69 1.92 -23.51 9.39
C GLY A 69 3.27 -23.96 9.92
N PHE A 70 4.27 -23.09 9.79
CA PHE A 70 5.61 -23.34 10.29
C PHE A 70 5.64 -23.23 11.81
N GLY A 71 6.31 -24.18 12.48
CA GLY A 71 6.39 -24.21 13.92
C GLY A 71 6.78 -25.58 14.49
N SER A 72 6.92 -25.62 15.81
CA SER A 72 7.24 -26.84 16.55
C SER A 72 5.96 -27.52 17.03
N ARG A 73 5.88 -28.85 16.90
CA ARG A 73 4.76 -29.67 17.37
C ARG A 73 5.24 -30.62 18.46
N PHE A 74 4.50 -30.68 19.55
CA PHE A 74 4.60 -31.75 20.54
C PHE A 74 3.48 -32.75 20.27
N VAL A 75 3.84 -34.02 20.11
CA VAL A 75 2.91 -35.07 19.67
C VAL A 75 2.99 -36.27 20.61
N SER A 76 1.86 -36.95 20.78
CA SER A 76 1.84 -38.30 21.36
C SER A 76 1.70 -39.33 20.25
N GLY A 77 2.26 -40.51 20.48
CA GLY A 77 2.39 -41.54 19.46
C GLY A 77 3.19 -42.72 19.98
N GLU A 78 3.58 -43.61 19.07
CA GLU A 78 4.34 -44.81 19.38
C GLU A 78 5.56 -44.90 18.46
N PRO A 79 6.74 -45.30 18.98
CA PRO A 79 7.86 -45.63 18.13
C PRO A 79 7.58 -46.94 17.38
N SER A 80 8.12 -47.06 16.17
CA SER A 80 8.29 -48.32 15.45
C SER A 80 9.04 -49.33 16.31
N CYS A 81 8.89 -50.63 16.01
CA CYS A 81 9.60 -51.72 16.69
C CYS A 81 11.13 -51.52 16.69
N ASP A 82 11.69 -50.91 15.64
CA ASP A 82 13.11 -50.58 15.49
C ASP A 82 13.53 -49.22 16.09
N ARG A 83 12.56 -48.46 16.64
CA ARG A 83 12.70 -47.10 17.17
C ARG A 83 13.25 -46.06 16.19
N GLN A 84 13.33 -46.36 14.90
CA GLN A 84 13.83 -45.42 13.89
C GLN A 84 12.75 -44.43 13.44
N ILE A 85 11.48 -44.82 13.54
CA ILE A 85 10.33 -44.03 13.11
C ILE A 85 9.41 -43.81 14.31
N PHE A 86 8.90 -42.59 14.47
CA PHE A 86 7.88 -42.27 15.47
C PHE A 86 6.54 -41.99 14.78
N PHE A 87 5.52 -42.79 15.08
CA PHE A 87 4.17 -42.64 14.55
C PHE A 87 3.34 -41.73 15.44
N ALA A 88 3.24 -40.45 15.07
CA ALA A 88 2.42 -39.48 15.77
C ALA A 88 0.92 -39.80 15.62
N ARG A 89 0.21 -39.95 16.74
CA ARG A 89 -1.25 -40.16 16.82
C ARG A 89 -2.02 -38.88 17.12
N ARG A 90 -1.50 -38.01 17.97
CA ARG A 90 -2.19 -36.76 18.36
C ARG A 90 -1.19 -35.62 18.53
N ILE A 91 -1.63 -34.40 18.19
CA ILE A 91 -0.89 -33.16 18.49
C ILE A 91 -1.34 -32.68 19.86
N LEU A 92 -0.40 -32.59 20.80
CA LEU A 92 -0.63 -32.11 22.17
C LEU A 92 -0.38 -30.61 22.29
N MET A 93 0.61 -30.10 21.56
CA MET A 93 0.94 -28.67 21.55
C MET A 93 1.50 -28.26 20.19
N PHE A 94 1.26 -27.00 19.82
CA PHE A 94 1.95 -26.36 18.70
C PHE A 94 2.40 -24.96 19.10
N VAL A 95 3.61 -24.63 18.67
CA VAL A 95 4.19 -23.30 18.81
C VAL A 95 4.52 -22.80 17.41
N PRO A 96 3.75 -21.83 16.88
CA PRO A 96 4.01 -21.27 15.57
C PRO A 96 5.35 -20.53 15.55
N GLU A 97 6.04 -20.57 14.41
CA GLU A 97 7.19 -19.70 14.17
C GLU A 97 6.70 -18.25 14.04
N GLN A 98 7.24 -17.37 14.88
CA GLN A 98 6.88 -15.96 14.93
C GLN A 98 8.06 -15.08 14.53
N ARG A 99 7.77 -13.98 13.83
CA ARG A 99 8.74 -12.93 13.52
C ARG A 99 8.21 -11.59 14.01
N ARG A 100 9.08 -10.83 14.68
CA ARG A 100 8.78 -9.43 14.99
C ARG A 100 9.12 -8.56 13.78
N ARG A 101 8.23 -7.66 13.40
CA ARG A 101 8.46 -6.70 12.32
C ARG A 101 8.05 -5.31 12.74
N ARG A 102 8.85 -4.33 12.29
CA ARG A 102 8.55 -2.91 12.40
C ARG A 102 8.66 -2.27 11.02
N PHE A 103 7.61 -1.60 10.55
CA PHE A 103 7.58 -0.99 9.22
C PHE A 103 6.56 0.15 9.14
N HIS A 104 6.67 0.97 8.08
CA HIS A 104 5.69 2.02 7.79
C HIS A 104 4.61 1.53 6.82
N LEU A 105 3.36 1.80 7.16
CA LEU A 105 2.17 1.39 6.42
C LEU A 105 1.42 2.63 5.90
N PRO A 106 1.39 2.87 4.57
CA PRO A 106 0.49 3.86 3.99
C PRO A 106 -0.96 3.35 4.04
N LEU A 107 -1.89 4.19 4.54
CA LEU A 107 -3.32 3.83 4.64
C LEU A 107 -4.06 3.90 3.30
N ARG A 108 -3.57 4.70 2.35
CA ARG A 108 -4.16 4.88 1.01
C ARG A 108 -4.48 3.57 0.26
N ASN A 109 -3.71 2.52 0.52
CA ASN A 109 -3.82 1.24 -0.17
C ASN A 109 -4.41 0.12 0.70
N ARG A 110 -5.22 0.47 1.72
CA ARG A 110 -5.80 -0.48 2.69
C ARG A 110 -7.30 -0.54 2.57
N ASP A 111 -7.89 -1.71 2.73
CA ASP A 111 -9.34 -1.86 2.58
C ASP A 111 -10.03 -1.63 3.91
N PHE A 112 -10.85 -0.59 3.99
CA PHE A 112 -11.61 -0.23 5.19
C PHE A 112 -12.99 -0.90 5.13
N LEU A 113 -13.25 -1.81 6.05
CA LEU A 113 -14.58 -2.37 6.31
C LEU A 113 -15.25 -1.56 7.43
N ALA A 114 -16.51 -1.84 7.75
CA ALA A 114 -17.29 -1.07 8.72
C ALA A 114 -16.64 -1.00 10.12
N ASP A 115 -16.02 -2.09 10.59
CA ASP A 115 -15.48 -2.24 11.95
C ASP A 115 -13.97 -2.51 12.00
N LYS A 116 -13.34 -2.69 10.83
CA LYS A 116 -11.94 -3.13 10.71
C LYS A 116 -11.33 -2.71 9.38
N ALA A 117 -10.01 -2.69 9.30
CA ALA A 117 -9.27 -2.44 8.07
C ALA A 117 -8.31 -3.59 7.80
N LEU A 118 -8.35 -4.10 6.57
CA LEU A 118 -7.50 -5.18 6.10
C LEU A 118 -6.20 -4.62 5.54
N CYS A 119 -5.09 -4.98 6.17
CA CYS A 119 -3.76 -4.51 5.79
C CYS A 119 -2.97 -5.66 5.18
N ARG A 120 -2.59 -5.50 3.91
CA ARG A 120 -1.75 -6.44 3.17
C ARG A 120 -0.50 -5.76 2.62
N ASP A 121 0.65 -6.41 2.63
CA ASP A 121 1.78 -5.89 1.87
C ASP A 121 1.53 -5.98 0.34
N ALA A 122 2.35 -5.29 -0.45
CA ALA A 122 2.19 -5.25 -1.91
C ALA A 122 2.27 -6.64 -2.57
N ARG A 123 3.04 -7.56 -1.98
CA ARG A 123 3.19 -8.93 -2.48
C ARG A 123 2.13 -9.89 -1.96
N ARG A 124 1.21 -9.42 -1.09
CA ARG A 124 0.25 -10.26 -0.37
C ARG A 124 0.96 -11.48 0.23
N LYS A 125 1.99 -11.22 1.01
CA LYS A 125 2.70 -12.18 1.87
C LYS A 125 2.55 -11.84 3.34
N LEU A 126 2.03 -10.66 3.68
CA LEU A 126 1.79 -10.24 5.05
C LEU A 126 0.35 -9.73 5.16
N GLU A 127 -0.38 -10.18 6.18
CA GLU A 127 -1.75 -9.77 6.47
C GLU A 127 -1.98 -9.53 7.95
N PHE A 128 -2.71 -8.46 8.26
CA PHE A 128 -3.20 -8.18 9.61
C PHE A 128 -4.41 -7.25 9.56
N TRP A 129 -5.08 -7.13 10.69
CA TRP A 129 -6.31 -6.35 10.85
C TRP A 129 -6.08 -5.20 11.82
N LEU A 130 -6.58 -4.02 11.45
CA LEU A 130 -6.67 -2.85 12.31
C LEU A 130 -8.13 -2.57 12.63
N ASP A 131 -8.41 -1.93 13.76
CA ASP A 131 -9.76 -1.53 14.20
C ASP A 131 -9.75 -0.08 14.72
N PRO A 132 -10.92 0.54 14.89
CA PRO A 132 -11.02 1.92 15.36
C PRO A 132 -10.26 2.21 16.66
N ALA A 133 -10.12 1.23 17.55
CA ALA A 133 -9.36 1.41 18.79
C ALA A 133 -7.84 1.44 18.55
N CYS A 134 -7.33 0.86 17.45
CA CYS A 134 -5.93 1.00 17.04
C CYS A 134 -5.63 2.37 16.43
N LEU A 135 -6.53 2.90 15.59
CA LEU A 135 -6.30 4.19 14.92
C LEU A 135 -6.81 5.40 15.69
N GLN A 136 -7.53 5.18 16.80
CA GLN A 136 -8.18 6.23 17.59
C GLN A 136 -9.12 7.12 16.77
N VAL A 137 -9.63 6.59 15.66
CA VAL A 137 -10.47 7.29 14.70
C VAL A 137 -11.60 6.35 14.29
N ARG A 138 -12.81 6.89 14.22
CA ARG A 138 -13.95 6.18 13.65
C ARG A 138 -13.93 6.29 12.12
N TRP A 139 -14.21 5.18 11.45
CA TRP A 139 -14.37 5.15 10.01
C TRP A 139 -15.59 4.35 9.60
N ASP A 140 -15.90 4.46 8.33
CA ASP A 140 -16.93 3.71 7.64
C ASP A 140 -16.40 3.29 6.26
N GLN A 141 -17.26 2.69 5.44
CA GLN A 141 -16.88 2.30 4.07
C GLN A 141 -16.63 3.49 3.14
N SER A 142 -17.07 4.71 3.49
CA SER A 142 -16.84 5.91 2.67
C SER A 142 -15.35 6.24 2.57
N TRP A 143 -14.56 5.84 3.56
CA TRP A 143 -13.09 5.96 3.54
C TRP A 143 -12.50 5.36 2.28
N ASN A 144 -13.05 4.25 1.75
CA ASN A 144 -12.52 3.65 0.53
C ASN A 144 -12.62 4.54 -0.71
N ARG A 145 -13.46 5.59 -0.68
CA ARG A 145 -13.63 6.55 -1.79
C ARG A 145 -12.58 7.65 -1.82
N TRP A 146 -11.94 7.94 -0.67
CA TRP A 146 -11.04 9.09 -0.53
C TRP A 146 -9.75 8.82 0.25
N LYS A 147 -9.58 7.63 0.84
CA LYS A 147 -8.37 7.23 1.60
C LYS A 147 -7.08 7.40 0.79
N ASN A 148 -7.16 7.40 -0.53
CA ASN A 148 -6.03 7.64 -1.41
C ASN A 148 -5.40 9.03 -1.26
N LEU A 149 -6.18 10.00 -0.78
CA LEU A 149 -5.73 11.36 -0.51
C LEU A 149 -4.94 11.46 0.81
N LEU A 150 -4.93 10.38 1.63
CA LEU A 150 -4.13 10.33 2.85
C LEU A 150 -2.64 10.24 2.51
N SER A 151 -1.87 11.17 3.06
CA SER A 151 -0.41 11.21 2.92
C SER A 151 0.32 10.45 4.03
N SER A 152 -0.35 10.28 5.18
CA SER A 152 0.21 9.71 6.39
C SER A 152 0.60 8.24 6.24
N LYS A 153 1.75 7.90 6.83
CA LYS A 153 2.23 6.53 7.00
C LYS A 153 2.24 6.21 8.48
N LEU A 154 1.57 5.14 8.86
CA LEU A 154 1.56 4.64 10.23
C LEU A 154 2.80 3.81 10.49
N GLU A 155 3.37 3.87 11.68
CA GLU A 155 4.38 2.90 12.09
C GLU A 155 3.68 1.70 12.74
N VAL A 156 3.92 0.50 12.21
CA VAL A 156 3.38 -0.75 12.74
C VAL A 156 4.54 -1.54 13.35
N ASP A 157 4.39 -1.98 14.59
CA ASP A 157 5.25 -2.96 15.26
C ASP A 157 4.40 -4.12 15.73
N GLY A 158 4.83 -5.35 15.45
CA GLY A 158 4.17 -6.50 16.03
C GLY A 158 4.76 -7.85 15.68
N ALA A 159 4.12 -8.90 16.21
CA ALA A 159 4.48 -10.28 15.97
C ALA A 159 3.61 -10.89 14.87
N PHE A 160 4.26 -11.54 13.91
CA PHE A 160 3.64 -12.18 12.76
C PHE A 160 3.95 -13.66 12.75
N VAL A 161 2.92 -14.51 12.64
CA VAL A 161 3.05 -15.96 12.51
C VAL A 161 3.30 -16.32 11.06
N ARG A 162 4.33 -17.13 10.80
CA ARG A 162 4.58 -17.68 9.47
C ARG A 162 3.68 -18.88 9.19
N SER A 163 3.01 -18.83 8.05
CA SER A 163 2.23 -19.93 7.50
C SER A 163 2.57 -20.15 6.02
N SER A 164 2.28 -21.35 5.53
CA SER A 164 2.36 -21.66 4.11
C SER A 164 0.94 -21.75 3.56
N ASN A 165 0.60 -20.93 2.56
CA ASN A 165 -0.67 -21.09 1.87
C ASN A 165 -0.47 -22.00 0.64
N ARG A 166 -1.12 -23.16 0.62
CA ARG A 166 -1.06 -24.09 -0.50
C ARG A 166 -2.06 -23.64 -1.57
N LYS A 167 -1.58 -23.15 -2.71
CA LYS A 167 -2.46 -22.98 -3.88
C LYS A 167 -2.84 -24.37 -4.44
N LYS A 168 -4.13 -24.55 -4.77
CA LYS A 168 -4.68 -25.80 -5.34
C LYS A 168 -3.96 -26.23 -6.64
N PRO A 169 -3.98 -27.53 -6.97
CA PRO A 169 -3.10 -28.12 -7.97
C PRO A 169 -3.58 -27.82 -9.40
N GLY A 170 -2.64 -27.40 -10.24
CA GLY A 170 -2.81 -27.18 -11.68
C GLY A 170 -1.49 -26.77 -12.35
N SER A 171 -0.58 -26.14 -11.59
CA SER A 171 0.74 -25.71 -12.10
C SER A 171 1.82 -25.78 -11.02
N GLY A 172 2.13 -27.00 -10.56
CA GLY A 172 3.23 -27.28 -9.63
C GLY A 172 2.98 -26.78 -8.19
N ARG A 173 3.48 -27.54 -7.21
CA ARG A 173 3.46 -27.11 -5.80
C ARG A 173 4.37 -25.88 -5.66
N LYS A 174 3.79 -24.71 -5.41
CA LYS A 174 4.54 -23.53 -4.94
C LYS A 174 3.99 -23.16 -3.58
N ASP A 175 4.76 -23.50 -2.54
CA ASP A 175 4.52 -23.00 -1.20
C ASP A 175 4.77 -21.48 -1.21
N VAL A 176 3.72 -20.72 -0.93
CA VAL A 176 3.86 -19.27 -0.75
C VAL A 176 3.94 -19.01 0.74
N ASP A 177 5.14 -18.61 1.18
CA ASP A 177 5.36 -18.05 2.52
C ASP A 177 4.43 -16.86 2.73
N TRP A 178 3.62 -16.97 3.78
CA TRP A 178 2.65 -15.98 4.22
C TRP A 178 2.87 -15.70 5.71
N GLU A 179 2.56 -14.49 6.14
CA GLU A 179 2.69 -14.04 7.51
C GLU A 179 1.41 -13.36 7.98
N THR A 180 0.85 -13.84 9.09
CA THR A 180 -0.36 -13.26 9.69
C THR A 180 -0.04 -12.60 11.01
N GLY A 181 -0.39 -11.32 11.16
CA GLY A 181 -0.16 -10.57 12.39
C GLY A 181 -1.06 -11.04 13.54
N LEU A 182 -0.48 -11.16 14.74
CA LEU A 182 -1.22 -11.52 15.95
C LEU A 182 -1.93 -10.28 16.52
N PRO A 183 -3.28 -10.26 16.60
CA PRO A 183 -4.02 -9.11 17.12
C PRO A 183 -3.55 -8.62 18.49
N SER A 184 -3.18 -9.53 19.39
CA SER A 184 -2.71 -9.19 20.75
C SER A 184 -1.35 -8.50 20.80
N ARG A 185 -0.55 -8.61 19.73
CA ARG A 185 0.83 -8.13 19.67
C ARG A 185 1.07 -7.10 18.56
N ILE A 186 0.02 -6.57 17.95
CA ILE A 186 0.12 -5.46 16.99
C ILE A 186 -0.05 -4.15 17.74
N SER A 187 0.90 -3.26 17.54
CA SER A 187 0.87 -1.87 18.00
C SER A 187 1.06 -0.94 16.81
N VAL A 188 0.38 0.20 16.85
CA VAL A 188 0.42 1.22 15.81
C VAL A 188 0.77 2.55 16.44
N LYS A 189 1.75 3.25 15.88
CA LYS A 189 2.02 4.65 16.20
C LYS A 189 1.51 5.54 15.08
N LEU A 190 0.66 6.48 15.47
CA LEU A 190 0.08 7.47 14.57
C LEU A 190 1.03 8.67 14.46
N PRO A 191 1.19 9.25 13.26
CA PRO A 191 1.82 10.56 13.10
C PRO A 191 1.08 11.63 13.93
N ALA A 192 1.80 12.62 14.45
CA ALA A 192 1.20 13.71 15.23
C ALA A 192 0.11 14.47 14.45
N ASP A 193 0.26 14.55 13.13
CA ASP A 193 -0.65 15.29 12.24
C ASP A 193 -1.74 14.41 11.60
N PHE A 194 -1.91 13.17 12.08
CA PHE A 194 -2.80 12.20 11.44
C PHE A 194 -4.25 12.69 11.31
N GLN A 195 -4.77 13.33 12.36
CA GLN A 195 -6.13 13.87 12.35
C GLN A 195 -6.29 15.02 11.33
N ARG A 196 -5.30 15.91 11.24
CA ARG A 196 -5.27 17.00 10.27
C ARG A 196 -5.18 16.48 8.83
N ASP A 197 -4.46 15.38 8.61
CA ASP A 197 -4.37 14.72 7.30
C ASP A 197 -5.70 14.09 6.87
N ILE A 198 -6.46 13.51 7.83
CA ILE A 198 -7.82 13.00 7.56
C ILE A 198 -8.77 14.12 7.17
N GLU A 199 -8.78 15.22 7.92
CA GLU A 199 -9.62 16.39 7.64
C GLU A 199 -9.30 16.97 6.26
N ARG A 200 -8.02 17.19 5.97
CA ARG A 200 -7.55 17.63 4.65
C ARG A 200 -8.02 16.71 3.52
N ALA A 201 -7.88 15.39 3.70
CA ALA A 201 -8.29 14.42 2.70
C ALA A 201 -9.81 14.44 2.44
N ARG A 202 -10.62 14.62 3.49
CA ARG A 202 -12.08 14.75 3.38
C ARG A 202 -12.50 16.03 2.71
N ASP A 203 -11.92 17.17 3.10
CA ASP A 203 -12.20 18.47 2.50
C ASP A 203 -11.87 18.46 1.01
N MET A 204 -10.73 17.85 0.67
CA MET A 204 -10.32 17.68 -0.72
C MET A 204 -11.32 16.80 -1.50
N TYR A 205 -11.75 15.66 -0.95
CA TYR A 205 -12.77 14.82 -1.57
C TYR A 205 -14.12 15.53 -1.74
N SER A 206 -14.51 16.35 -0.77
CA SER A 206 -15.71 17.18 -0.86
C SER A 206 -15.61 18.18 -2.03
N ARG A 207 -14.45 18.85 -2.17
CA ARG A 207 -14.17 19.75 -3.29
C ARG A 207 -14.22 19.02 -4.64
N PHE A 208 -13.70 17.80 -4.74
CA PHE A 208 -13.84 16.98 -5.96
C PHE A 208 -15.29 16.75 -6.36
N GLY A 209 -16.17 16.49 -5.38
CA GLY A 209 -17.60 16.35 -5.63
C GLY A 209 -18.23 17.65 -6.11
N GLN A 210 -17.95 18.76 -5.42
CA GLN A 210 -18.47 20.09 -5.71
C GLN A 210 -18.11 20.56 -7.14
N TYR A 211 -16.86 20.34 -7.56
CA TYR A 211 -16.35 20.80 -8.86
C TYR A 211 -16.30 19.69 -9.92
N SER A 212 -16.99 18.56 -9.70
CA SER A 212 -16.95 17.38 -10.58
C SER A 212 -17.16 17.72 -12.06
N ARG A 213 -18.21 18.48 -12.40
CA ARG A 213 -18.49 18.89 -13.78
C ARG A 213 -17.37 19.71 -14.43
N ALA A 214 -16.78 20.65 -13.69
CA ALA A 214 -15.67 21.47 -14.17
C ALA A 214 -14.41 20.62 -14.37
N LEU A 215 -14.13 19.72 -13.44
CA LEU A 215 -13.01 18.79 -13.53
C LEU A 215 -13.15 17.83 -14.71
N ASP A 216 -14.37 17.37 -15.02
CA ASP A 216 -14.62 16.50 -16.16
C ASP A 216 -14.38 17.21 -17.51
N GLN A 217 -14.68 18.51 -17.60
CA GLN A 217 -14.34 19.32 -18.78
C GLN A 217 -12.82 19.43 -18.97
N ILE A 218 -12.08 19.66 -17.87
CA ILE A 218 -10.61 19.70 -17.90
C ILE A 218 -10.06 18.32 -18.31
N ARG A 219 -10.55 17.23 -17.73
CA ARG A 219 -10.15 15.86 -18.09
C ARG A 219 -10.39 15.54 -19.56
N LEU A 220 -11.53 15.96 -20.11
CA LEU A 220 -11.83 15.78 -21.53
C LEU A 220 -10.83 16.52 -22.44
N CYS A 221 -10.36 17.69 -22.03
CA CYS A 221 -9.27 18.39 -22.73
C CYS A 221 -7.93 17.64 -22.62
N LEU A 222 -7.62 17.11 -21.42
CA LEU A 222 -6.40 16.35 -21.16
C LEU A 222 -6.31 15.04 -21.92
N GLU A 223 -7.45 14.44 -22.31
CA GLU A 223 -7.47 13.22 -23.15
C GLU A 223 -6.90 13.47 -24.56
N HIS A 224 -7.01 14.70 -25.05
CA HIS A 224 -6.69 15.07 -26.43
C HIS A 224 -5.40 15.88 -26.57
N LYS A 225 -4.99 16.64 -25.54
CA LYS A 225 -3.79 17.48 -25.60
C LYS A 225 -3.06 17.55 -24.27
N ALA A 226 -1.73 17.66 -24.34
CA ALA A 226 -0.91 18.01 -23.20
C ALA A 226 -1.13 19.48 -22.83
N ILE A 227 -1.46 19.77 -21.57
CA ILE A 227 -1.74 21.13 -21.09
C ILE A 227 -0.73 21.48 -20.01
N GLU A 228 -0.10 22.64 -20.14
CA GLU A 228 0.82 23.16 -19.13
C GLU A 228 0.09 23.46 -17.82
N ARG A 229 0.73 23.19 -16.69
CA ARG A 229 0.23 23.48 -15.35
C ARG A 229 -0.33 24.91 -15.20
N ARG A 230 0.37 25.92 -15.71
CA ARG A 230 -0.08 27.34 -15.65
C ARG A 230 -1.38 27.59 -16.41
N VAL A 231 -1.56 26.88 -17.53
CA VAL A 231 -2.80 26.96 -18.32
C VAL A 231 -3.93 26.23 -17.59
N LEU A 232 -3.64 25.10 -16.93
CA LEU A 232 -4.61 24.41 -16.07
C LEU A 232 -5.04 25.30 -14.89
N GLU A 233 -4.11 26.00 -14.24
CA GLU A 233 -4.36 26.99 -13.17
C GLU A 233 -5.37 28.07 -13.66
N LYS A 234 -5.17 28.57 -14.89
CA LYS A 234 -6.08 29.54 -15.51
C LYS A 234 -7.45 28.93 -15.81
N MET A 235 -7.50 27.74 -16.40
CA MET A 235 -8.76 27.03 -16.69
C MET A 235 -9.55 26.74 -15.39
N CYS A 236 -8.87 26.35 -14.32
CA CYS A 236 -9.46 26.18 -12.99
C CYS A 236 -10.11 27.49 -12.51
N SER A 237 -9.39 28.62 -12.64
CA SER A 237 -9.89 29.93 -12.25
C SER A 237 -11.13 30.35 -13.07
N GLU A 238 -11.11 30.13 -14.39
CA GLU A 238 -12.23 30.40 -15.30
C GLU A 238 -13.47 29.55 -14.97
N LEU A 239 -13.25 28.31 -14.51
CA LEU A 239 -14.31 27.38 -14.09
C LEU A 239 -14.72 27.55 -12.61
N SER A 240 -14.30 28.64 -11.96
CA SER A 240 -14.61 28.94 -10.56
C SER A 240 -14.10 27.89 -9.56
N ILE A 241 -13.06 27.13 -9.92
CA ILE A 241 -12.34 26.25 -9.01
C ILE A 241 -11.37 27.12 -8.17
N PRO A 242 -11.35 26.96 -6.83
CA PRO A 242 -10.45 27.71 -5.95
C PRO A 242 -8.98 27.57 -6.36
N GLY A 243 -8.22 28.66 -6.27
CA GLY A 243 -6.80 28.68 -6.64
C GLY A 243 -5.88 27.85 -5.72
N ASP A 244 -6.35 27.46 -4.54
CA ASP A 244 -5.67 26.53 -3.63
C ASP A 244 -5.93 25.06 -4.00
N PHE A 245 -6.68 24.78 -5.07
CA PHE A 245 -6.88 23.44 -5.58
C PHE A 245 -5.62 22.92 -6.25
N ASP A 246 -5.12 21.80 -5.76
CA ASP A 246 -3.90 21.19 -6.27
C ASP A 246 -4.14 20.54 -7.64
N ILE A 247 -3.64 21.16 -8.70
CA ILE A 247 -3.76 20.69 -10.10
C ILE A 247 -3.25 19.26 -10.27
N ILE A 248 -2.26 18.87 -9.48
CA ILE A 248 -1.69 17.53 -9.49
C ILE A 248 -2.80 16.49 -9.26
N GLN A 249 -3.83 16.86 -8.52
CA GLN A 249 -4.91 15.97 -8.12
C GLN A 249 -6.02 15.79 -9.16
N ILE A 250 -6.03 16.56 -10.25
CA ILE A 250 -7.06 16.45 -11.31
C ILE A 250 -7.07 15.04 -11.94
N SER A 251 -5.89 14.47 -12.17
CA SER A 251 -5.64 13.14 -12.76
C SER A 251 -5.06 12.13 -11.76
N TRP A 252 -4.99 12.47 -10.48
CA TRP A 252 -4.33 11.64 -9.47
C TRP A 252 -5.10 10.38 -9.19
N ARG A 253 -4.40 9.23 -9.23
CA ARG A 253 -4.99 7.93 -8.96
C ARG A 253 -4.65 7.40 -7.58
N PRO A 254 -5.47 6.48 -7.02
CA PRO A 254 -5.26 5.94 -5.69
C PRO A 254 -3.89 5.34 -5.38
N ASP A 255 -3.27 4.78 -6.40
CA ASP A 255 -2.01 4.06 -6.38
C ASP A 255 -0.79 4.94 -6.69
N TYR A 256 -1.00 6.23 -6.94
CA TYR A 256 0.09 7.17 -7.19
C TYR A 256 0.84 7.49 -5.89
N ASP A 257 2.18 7.53 -5.98
CA ASP A 257 3.08 7.93 -4.91
C ASP A 257 3.57 9.37 -5.15
N PRO A 258 3.22 10.33 -4.26
CA PRO A 258 3.66 11.74 -4.34
C PRO A 258 5.16 11.90 -4.46
N PHE A 259 5.94 10.96 -3.92
CA PHE A 259 7.40 11.02 -3.97
C PHE A 259 7.93 11.21 -5.40
N PHE A 260 7.45 10.44 -6.37
CA PHE A 260 7.98 10.49 -7.74
C PHE A 260 7.67 11.83 -8.42
N TYR A 261 6.44 12.30 -8.27
CA TYR A 261 6.01 13.60 -8.77
C TYR A 261 6.81 14.74 -8.11
N SER A 262 6.90 14.75 -6.78
CA SER A 262 7.54 15.84 -6.04
C SER A 262 9.02 15.99 -6.37
N GLU A 263 9.74 14.89 -6.57
CA GLU A 263 11.17 14.95 -6.92
C GLU A 263 11.39 15.48 -8.34
N LEU A 264 10.57 15.08 -9.33
CA LEU A 264 10.69 15.59 -10.70
C LEU A 264 10.18 17.03 -10.83
N SER A 265 9.12 17.39 -10.12
CA SER A 265 8.53 18.72 -10.19
C SER A 265 9.44 19.80 -9.60
N ARG A 266 10.38 19.45 -8.71
CA ARG A 266 11.33 20.40 -8.11
C ARG A 266 12.34 20.92 -9.13
N ASP A 267 12.79 20.04 -10.01
CA ASP A 267 13.84 20.33 -10.99
C ASP A 267 13.24 20.72 -12.36
N ALA A 268 11.92 20.72 -12.49
CA ALA A 268 11.21 21.00 -13.74
C ALA A 268 11.02 22.51 -13.96
N LEU A 269 11.38 22.97 -15.16
CA LEU A 269 11.08 24.31 -15.66
C LEU A 269 9.59 24.47 -15.93
N ARG A 270 8.98 23.42 -16.52
CA ARG A 270 7.55 23.36 -16.82
C ARG A 270 7.02 21.95 -16.59
N VAL A 271 5.76 21.87 -16.20
CA VAL A 271 5.05 20.61 -16.02
C VAL A 271 3.82 20.63 -16.90
N TYR A 272 3.63 19.58 -17.67
CA TYR A 272 2.45 19.35 -18.48
C TYR A 272 1.71 18.12 -17.95
N LEU A 273 0.40 18.15 -18.08
CA LEU A 273 -0.45 17.00 -17.82
C LEU A 273 -1.06 16.55 -19.15
N PHE A 274 -1.00 15.25 -19.41
CA PHE A 274 -1.62 14.62 -20.58
C PHE A 274 -2.23 13.30 -20.15
N ARG A 275 -3.54 13.14 -20.33
CA ARG A 275 -4.30 11.99 -19.82
C ARG A 275 -4.04 11.77 -18.32
N ASN A 276 -3.30 10.71 -17.99
CA ASN A 276 -2.93 10.34 -16.62
C ASN A 276 -1.41 10.43 -16.37
N GLU A 277 -0.66 10.99 -17.31
CA GLU A 277 0.80 11.08 -17.31
C GLU A 277 1.24 12.52 -17.06
N TYR A 278 2.29 12.68 -16.26
CA TYR A 278 2.94 13.96 -16.01
C TYR A 278 4.20 14.07 -16.85
N ILE A 279 4.32 15.15 -17.61
CA ILE A 279 5.47 15.43 -18.45
C ILE A 279 6.24 16.57 -17.82
N PHE A 280 7.48 16.32 -17.46
CA PHE A 280 8.39 17.28 -16.83
C PHE A 280 9.42 17.74 -17.85
N ASP A 281 9.42 19.05 -18.13
CA ASP A 281 10.47 19.70 -18.89
C ASP A 281 11.61 20.10 -17.94
N LEU A 282 12.69 19.33 -17.95
CA LEU A 282 13.90 19.59 -17.16
C LEU A 282 14.91 20.40 -18.00
N GLU A 283 15.95 20.93 -17.38
CA GLU A 283 16.97 21.74 -18.09
C GLU A 283 17.61 20.99 -19.28
N SER A 284 17.93 19.71 -19.12
CA SER A 284 18.65 18.91 -20.13
C SER A 284 17.85 17.75 -20.73
N ALA A 285 16.61 17.51 -20.28
CA ALA A 285 15.82 16.35 -20.68
C ALA A 285 14.32 16.58 -20.53
N VAL A 286 13.51 15.74 -21.18
CA VAL A 286 12.07 15.63 -20.94
C VAL A 286 11.79 14.29 -20.27
N VAL A 287 11.01 14.30 -19.19
CA VAL A 287 10.68 13.09 -18.42
C VAL A 287 9.17 12.89 -18.42
N VAL A 288 8.72 11.71 -18.81
CA VAL A 288 7.30 11.31 -18.77
C VAL A 288 7.10 10.29 -17.65
N GLU A 289 6.14 10.56 -16.79
CA GLU A 289 5.97 9.84 -15.54
C GLU A 289 4.51 9.52 -15.23
N THR A 290 4.29 8.26 -14.89
CA THR A 290 3.10 7.79 -14.19
C THR A 290 3.54 7.43 -12.78
N PRO A 291 3.14 8.17 -11.71
CA PRO A 291 3.70 8.04 -10.36
C PRO A 291 3.32 6.74 -9.62
N GLN A 292 3.25 5.60 -10.29
CA GLN A 292 2.68 4.37 -9.77
C GLN A 292 3.72 3.25 -9.71
N VAL A 293 3.85 2.61 -8.53
CA VAL A 293 4.77 1.48 -8.35
C VAL A 293 4.50 0.37 -9.38
N GLY A 294 5.57 -0.12 -10.02
CA GLY A 294 5.50 -1.07 -11.13
C GLY A 294 5.40 -0.44 -12.52
N HIS A 295 5.14 0.86 -12.62
CA HIS A 295 5.27 1.60 -13.88
C HIS A 295 6.73 2.04 -14.11
N ALA A 296 7.00 2.47 -15.34
CA ALA A 296 8.29 3.00 -15.74
C ALA A 296 8.20 4.49 -16.00
N THR A 297 9.23 5.20 -15.56
CA THR A 297 9.52 6.57 -15.96
C THR A 297 10.30 6.55 -17.27
N TYR A 298 9.90 7.35 -18.25
CA TYR A 298 10.56 7.45 -19.55
C TYR A 298 11.34 8.76 -19.64
N VAL A 299 12.59 8.68 -20.10
CA VAL A 299 13.48 9.83 -20.25
C VAL A 299 13.79 10.04 -21.72
N PHE A 300 13.66 11.28 -22.17
CA PHE A 300 13.90 11.73 -23.54
C PHE A 300 14.92 12.87 -23.54
N ALA A 301 15.70 12.97 -24.62
CA ALA A 301 16.60 14.07 -24.84
C ALA A 301 15.80 15.36 -25.06
N LYS A 302 16.38 16.51 -24.70
CA LYS A 302 15.67 17.79 -24.85
C LYS A 302 15.45 18.12 -26.34
N PRO A 303 14.20 18.28 -26.80
CA PRO A 303 13.93 18.71 -28.16
C PRO A 303 14.33 20.18 -28.34
N ARG A 304 14.81 20.54 -29.55
CA ARG A 304 15.23 21.92 -29.88
C ARG A 304 14.10 22.94 -29.76
N ASN A 305 12.87 22.51 -30.06
CA ASN A 305 11.65 23.26 -29.86
C ASN A 305 10.66 22.37 -29.11
N MET A 306 10.21 22.81 -27.93
CA MET A 306 9.21 22.07 -27.16
C MET A 306 7.82 22.58 -27.52
N ILE A 307 7.18 21.95 -28.51
CA ILE A 307 5.77 22.21 -28.81
C ILE A 307 4.96 21.09 -28.14
N ALA A 308 4.02 21.45 -27.27
CA ALA A 308 3.16 20.49 -26.56
C ALA A 308 2.40 19.52 -27.50
N SER A 309 2.24 19.90 -28.78
CA SER A 309 1.67 19.05 -29.84
C SER A 309 2.58 17.88 -30.24
N ASP A 310 3.91 18.03 -30.15
CA ASP A 310 4.87 17.00 -30.59
C ASP A 310 5.03 15.87 -29.56
N ILE A 311 4.70 16.17 -28.30
CA ILE A 311 4.70 15.23 -27.18
C ILE A 311 3.32 14.55 -27.04
N GLY A 312 2.25 15.20 -27.54
CA GLY A 312 0.85 14.80 -27.36
C GLY A 312 0.20 14.02 -28.50
N LEU A 313 0.79 13.94 -29.70
CA LEU A 313 0.23 13.16 -30.81
C LEU A 313 0.96 11.83 -31.01
N HIS A 314 0.21 10.76 -30.76
CA HIS A 314 0.57 9.35 -30.87
C HIS A 314 1.47 8.83 -29.75
N GLY A 315 0.88 7.93 -28.97
CA GLY A 315 1.50 7.32 -27.81
C GLY A 315 2.93 6.90 -28.06
N PHE A 316 3.77 7.14 -27.06
CA PHE A 316 5.18 6.72 -26.94
C PHE A 316 5.42 5.21 -27.15
N CYS A 317 4.38 4.43 -27.47
CA CYS A 317 4.35 3.00 -27.70
C CYS A 317 4.21 2.59 -29.19
N ASN A 318 4.44 3.50 -30.14
CA ASN A 318 4.63 3.12 -31.55
C ASN A 318 6.13 3.12 -31.88
N GLU A 319 6.58 2.04 -32.54
CA GLU A 319 7.98 1.59 -32.65
C GLU A 319 8.96 2.60 -33.28
N ASN A 320 8.48 3.68 -33.93
CA ASN A 320 9.34 4.70 -34.58
C ASN A 320 9.28 6.11 -33.96
N ILE A 321 8.46 6.34 -32.92
CA ILE A 321 8.32 7.66 -32.30
C ILE A 321 9.36 7.89 -31.22
N ALA A 322 9.73 6.84 -30.47
CA ALA A 322 10.72 6.93 -29.40
C ALA A 322 12.11 7.40 -29.91
N GLU A 323 12.56 6.91 -31.06
CA GLU A 323 13.82 7.36 -31.68
C GLU A 323 13.72 8.81 -32.17
N ARG A 324 12.59 9.21 -32.78
CA ARG A 324 12.36 10.58 -33.24
C ARG A 324 12.30 11.59 -32.09
N LEU A 325 11.81 11.17 -30.93
CA LEU A 325 11.74 11.98 -29.71
C LEU A 325 13.03 11.90 -28.87
N GLY A 326 14.06 11.20 -29.34
CA GLY A 326 15.36 11.11 -28.68
C GLY A 326 15.32 10.32 -27.37
N PHE A 327 14.61 9.19 -27.34
CA PHE A 327 14.53 8.30 -26.17
C PHE A 327 15.92 7.99 -25.59
N VAL A 328 16.06 8.17 -24.28
CA VAL A 328 17.31 7.98 -23.54
C VAL A 328 17.27 6.71 -22.73
N GLY A 329 16.13 6.41 -22.10
CA GLY A 329 16.00 5.22 -21.28
C GLY A 329 14.69 5.15 -20.51
N ARG A 330 14.45 3.99 -19.89
CA ARG A 330 13.31 3.73 -19.01
C ARG A 330 13.82 3.31 -17.63
N VAL A 331 13.19 3.80 -16.56
CA VAL A 331 13.49 3.42 -15.18
C VAL A 331 12.23 2.92 -14.50
N VAL A 332 12.21 1.63 -14.16
CA VAL A 332 11.05 1.00 -13.49
C VAL A 332 11.04 1.37 -12.01
N HIS A 333 9.86 1.68 -11.48
CA HIS A 333 9.66 1.94 -10.07
C HIS A 333 9.86 0.65 -9.25
N GLY A 334 10.95 0.60 -8.51
CA GLY A 334 11.25 -0.49 -7.58
C GLY A 334 10.64 -0.26 -6.19
N THR A 335 10.97 -1.18 -5.26
CA THR A 335 10.62 -1.05 -3.84
C THR A 335 11.43 0.03 -3.09
N ASN A 336 12.51 0.52 -3.69
CA ASN A 336 13.35 1.59 -3.14
C ASN A 336 13.28 2.85 -4.03
N PRO A 337 12.46 3.86 -3.65
CA PRO A 337 12.32 5.09 -4.44
C PRO A 337 13.61 5.90 -4.60
N ARG A 338 14.58 5.77 -3.67
CA ARG A 338 15.87 6.47 -3.78
C ARG A 338 16.76 5.89 -4.89
N LEU A 339 16.66 4.58 -5.13
CA LEU A 339 17.38 3.93 -6.23
C LEU A 339 16.81 4.41 -7.58
N TRP A 340 15.49 4.53 -7.67
CA TRP A 340 14.82 5.13 -8.82
C TRP A 340 15.34 6.54 -9.11
N LEU A 341 15.38 7.42 -8.10
CA LEU A 341 15.83 8.80 -8.26
C LEU A 341 17.29 8.88 -8.75
N ARG A 342 18.16 8.02 -8.20
CA ARG A 342 19.55 7.92 -8.64
C ARG A 342 19.65 7.52 -10.12
N ASN A 343 18.89 6.53 -10.55
CA ASN A 343 18.91 6.03 -11.93
C ASN A 343 18.34 7.06 -12.92
N ILE A 344 17.33 7.84 -12.51
CA ILE A 344 16.81 8.96 -13.30
C ILE A 344 17.88 10.04 -13.48
N ARG A 345 18.51 10.49 -12.39
CA ARG A 345 19.58 11.49 -12.45
C ARG A 345 20.74 11.04 -13.32
N GLN A 346 21.12 9.76 -13.24
CA GLN A 346 22.14 9.20 -14.14
C GLN A 346 21.72 9.21 -15.61
N SER A 347 20.46 8.88 -15.92
CA SER A 347 19.95 8.94 -17.30
C SER A 347 19.92 10.37 -17.85
N VAL A 348 19.55 11.35 -17.02
CA VAL A 348 19.49 12.77 -17.38
C VAL A 348 20.89 13.39 -17.54
N CYS A 349 21.83 13.09 -16.63
CA CYS A 349 23.20 13.62 -16.67
C CYS A 349 24.11 12.88 -17.67
N GLY A 350 23.92 11.57 -17.87
CA GLY A 350 24.78 10.72 -18.69
C GLY A 350 24.91 11.13 -20.15
N LYS A 351 23.98 11.95 -20.67
CA LYS A 351 24.06 12.53 -22.02
C LYS A 351 24.37 14.03 -22.09
N ALA A 352 24.45 14.75 -20.97
CA ALA A 352 25.09 16.07 -20.98
C ALA A 352 26.57 15.98 -21.44
N ALA A 353 27.22 14.83 -21.18
CA ALA A 353 28.57 14.53 -21.64
C ALA A 353 28.68 14.10 -23.12
N LEU A 354 27.62 13.55 -23.72
CA LEU A 354 27.63 13.10 -25.14
C LEU A 354 27.11 14.18 -26.11
N ALA A 355 26.26 15.10 -25.65
CA ALA A 355 25.76 16.21 -26.47
C ALA A 355 26.72 17.40 -26.57
N ALA A 356 27.82 17.40 -25.80
CA ALA A 356 28.82 18.47 -25.76
C ALA A 356 30.05 18.23 -26.68
N GLN A 357 30.07 17.15 -27.47
CA GLN A 357 31.12 16.97 -28.47
C GLN A 357 30.72 17.67 -29.78
N PRO A 358 31.50 18.65 -30.27
CA PRO A 358 31.27 19.22 -31.59
C PRO A 358 31.51 18.16 -32.65
N THR A 359 30.55 18.00 -33.58
CA THR A 359 30.70 17.17 -34.78
C THR A 359 31.96 17.60 -35.52
N PRO A 360 32.93 16.71 -35.79
CA PRO A 360 34.09 17.07 -36.60
C PRO A 360 33.62 17.38 -38.03
N ALA A 361 34.05 18.54 -38.53
CA ALA A 361 33.82 18.97 -39.89
C ALA A 361 34.36 17.90 -40.85
N LYS A 362 33.50 17.44 -41.77
CA LYS A 362 33.92 16.64 -42.92
C LYS A 362 34.67 17.57 -43.88
N THR A 363 35.97 17.36 -44.00
CA THR A 363 36.80 17.82 -45.12
C THR A 363 36.44 17.10 -46.40
#